data_AF-A0A0R3TXG0-F1
#
_entry.id   AF-A0A0R3TXG0-F1
#
_cell.length_a   1.000
_cell.length_b   1.000
_cell.length_c   1.000
_cell.angle_alpha   90.00
_cell.angle_beta   90.00
_cell.angle_gamma   90.00
#
_symmetry.space_group_name_H-M   'P 1'
#
loop_
_entity.id
_entity.type
_entity.pdbx_description
1 polymer ?
#
loop_
_entity_poly.entity_id
_entity_poly.type
_entity_poly.pdbx_seq_one_letter_code
_entity_poly.pdbx_strand_id
1 'polypeptide(L)'
;MRKLYKSHLSDLSDEEIRDALRFIHEEQRYSHAFYDRPSPTRTSSAFVAWHYTHAARALILRYIFTIAIELTFTECLEALTSCDWNVDDILHSLQNPNGF
;
A
#
# COMPACT_ATOMS: atom_id res chain seq x y z
N MET A 1 -9.89 19.57 -5.46
CA MET A 1 -9.13 18.71 -6.38
C MET A 1 -9.29 17.27 -5.94
N ARG A 2 -10.13 16.46 -6.59
CA ARG A 2 -10.32 15.03 -6.30
C ARG A 2 -10.30 14.30 -7.63
N LYS A 3 -9.12 13.90 -8.15
CA LYS A 3 -9.04 13.08 -9.38
C LYS A 3 -7.66 12.49 -9.73
N LEU A 4 -6.61 12.70 -8.94
CA LEU A 4 -5.26 12.26 -9.36
C LEU A 4 -4.98 10.78 -9.09
N TYR A 5 -5.42 10.20 -7.97
CA TYR A 5 -5.04 8.82 -7.64
C TYR A 5 -5.90 7.72 -8.28
N LYS A 6 -7.13 8.02 -8.71
CA LYS A 6 -8.00 7.00 -9.33
C LYS A 6 -7.60 6.69 -10.78
N SER A 7 -6.86 7.59 -11.44
CA SER A 7 -6.41 7.41 -12.82
C SER A 7 -5.20 6.47 -12.89
N HIS A 8 -4.19 6.67 -12.04
CA HIS A 8 -2.92 5.94 -12.18
C HIS A 8 -3.00 4.45 -11.86
N LEU A 9 -3.88 4.01 -10.96
CA LEU A 9 -4.06 2.56 -10.72
C LEU A 9 -4.66 1.82 -11.93
N SER A 10 -5.31 2.54 -12.85
CA SER A 10 -5.91 1.97 -14.07
C SER A 10 -4.89 1.71 -15.18
N ASP A 11 -3.74 2.40 -15.11
CA ASP A 11 -2.69 2.37 -16.14
C ASP A 11 -1.50 1.49 -15.75
N LEU A 12 -1.53 0.88 -14.55
CA LEU A 12 -0.45 0.02 -14.09
C LEU A 12 -0.52 -1.34 -14.78
N SER A 13 0.60 -1.74 -15.35
CA SER A 13 0.77 -3.06 -15.93
C SER A 13 0.76 -4.16 -14.86
N ASP A 14 0.37 -5.37 -15.27
CA ASP A 14 0.47 -6.56 -14.42
C ASP A 14 1.91 -6.81 -13.91
N GLU A 15 2.90 -6.35 -14.66
CA GLU A 15 4.32 -6.41 -14.30
C GLU A 15 4.64 -5.49 -13.12
N GLU A 16 4.19 -4.24 -13.15
CA GLU A 16 4.38 -3.28 -12.05
C GLU A 16 3.70 -3.75 -10.76
N ILE A 17 2.49 -4.33 -10.87
CA ILE A 17 1.78 -4.92 -9.74
C ILE A 17 2.57 -6.09 -9.15
N ARG A 18 3.06 -7.00 -10.00
CA ARG A 18 3.85 -8.16 -9.57
C ARG A 18 5.14 -7.74 -8.90
N ASP A 19 5.82 -6.75 -9.45
CA ASP A 19 7.06 -6.21 -8.90
C ASP A 19 6.85 -5.55 -7.54
N ALA A 20 5.76 -4.80 -7.35
CA ALA A 20 5.42 -4.22 -6.05
C ALA A 20 5.11 -5.30 -4.99
N LEU A 21 4.38 -6.34 -5.38
CA LEU A 21 4.11 -7.48 -4.48
C LEU A 21 5.39 -8.25 -4.13
N ARG A 22 6.29 -8.45 -5.11
CA ARG A 22 7.60 -9.08 -4.88
C ARG A 22 8.46 -8.26 -3.93
N PHE A 23 8.54 -6.95 -4.15
CA PHE A 23 9.26 -6.02 -3.26
C PHE A 23 8.79 -6.16 -1.80
N ILE A 24 7.47 -6.12 -1.58
CA ILE A 24 6.92 -6.29 -0.23
C ILE A 24 7.26 -7.65 0.36
N HIS A 25 7.19 -8.71 -0.44
CA HIS A 25 7.56 -10.05 0.03
C HIS A 25 9.04 -10.15 0.43
N GLU A 26 9.94 -9.47 -0.30
CA GLU A 26 11.37 -9.43 -0.03
C GLU A 26 11.68 -8.63 1.25
N GLU A 27 11.04 -7.46 1.43
CA GLU A 27 11.18 -6.62 2.62
C GLU A 27 10.52 -7.24 3.87
N GLN A 28 9.40 -7.96 3.69
CA GLN A 28 8.64 -8.60 4.79
C GLN A 28 9.04 -10.05 5.07
N ARG A 29 10.26 -10.50 4.74
CA ARG A 29 10.72 -11.89 5.04
C ARG A 29 10.47 -12.38 6.48
N TYR A 30 10.13 -11.48 7.42
CA TYR A 30 9.88 -11.78 8.83
C TYR A 30 8.56 -11.22 9.43
N SER A 31 7.65 -10.58 8.67
CA SER A 31 6.41 -10.02 9.22
C SER A 31 5.19 -10.36 8.36
N HIS A 32 4.16 -10.97 8.97
CA HIS A 32 2.93 -11.36 8.28
C HIS A 32 1.91 -10.20 8.11
N ALA A 33 2.21 -9.02 8.63
CA ALA A 33 1.22 -7.95 8.83
C ALA A 33 0.58 -7.40 7.54
N PHE A 34 1.22 -7.53 6.38
CA PHE A 34 0.65 -6.99 5.13
C PHE A 34 -0.41 -7.90 4.50
N TYR A 35 -0.40 -9.21 4.78
CA TYR A 35 -1.22 -10.20 4.06
C TYR A 35 -2.35 -10.79 4.91
N ASP A 36 -3.26 -9.95 5.39
CA ASP A 36 -4.51 -10.42 6.00
C ASP A 36 -5.50 -10.90 4.92
N ARG A 37 -5.46 -12.20 4.63
CA ARG A 37 -6.31 -12.85 3.62
C ARG A 37 -7.77 -12.97 4.12
N PRO A 38 -8.80 -12.81 3.24
CA PRO A 38 -10.17 -13.04 3.65
C PRO A 38 -10.40 -14.54 3.90
N SER A 39 -11.36 -14.85 4.77
CA SER A 39 -11.77 -16.24 5.03
C SER A 39 -12.01 -17.02 3.74
N PRO A 40 -11.57 -18.30 3.64
CA PRO A 40 -11.82 -19.19 2.49
C PRO A 40 -13.31 -19.36 2.15
N THR A 41 -14.21 -19.07 3.09
CA THR A 41 -15.66 -19.17 2.91
C THR A 41 -16.29 -17.98 2.15
N ARG A 42 -15.51 -16.96 1.77
CA ARG A 42 -16.04 -15.79 1.05
C ARG A 42 -16.26 -16.08 -0.44
N THR A 43 -17.18 -15.33 -1.05
CA THR A 43 -17.49 -15.41 -2.48
C THR A 43 -16.26 -15.06 -3.35
N SER A 44 -16.21 -15.58 -4.57
CA SER A 44 -15.14 -15.29 -5.54
C SER A 44 -14.95 -13.78 -5.78
N SER A 45 -16.03 -13.00 -5.79
CA SER A 45 -15.99 -11.54 -5.91
C SER A 45 -15.25 -10.85 -4.76
N ALA A 46 -15.36 -11.37 -3.54
CA ALA A 46 -14.64 -10.85 -2.38
C ALA A 46 -13.15 -11.16 -2.46
N PHE A 47 -12.77 -12.32 -3.00
CA PHE A 47 -11.37 -12.63 -3.30
C PHE A 47 -10.79 -11.70 -4.35
N VAL A 48 -11.51 -11.47 -5.45
CA VAL A 48 -11.05 -10.56 -6.52
C VAL A 48 -10.88 -9.14 -5.98
N ALA A 49 -11.85 -8.63 -5.23
CA ALA A 49 -11.76 -7.31 -4.60
C ALA A 49 -10.57 -7.22 -3.62
N TRP A 50 -10.31 -8.28 -2.86
CA TRP A 50 -9.15 -8.37 -1.97
C TRP A 50 -7.83 -8.29 -2.75
N HIS A 51 -7.69 -9.04 -3.85
CA HIS A 51 -6.47 -9.02 -4.68
C HIS A 51 -6.20 -7.62 -5.24
N TYR A 52 -7.20 -6.95 -5.81
CA TYR A 52 -7.05 -5.60 -6.32
C TYR A 52 -6.70 -4.60 -5.20
N THR A 53 -7.32 -4.75 -4.03
CA THR A 53 -7.00 -3.90 -2.87
C THR A 53 -5.56 -4.12 -2.42
N HIS A 54 -5.07 -5.35 -2.31
CA HIS A 54 -3.69 -5.63 -1.95
C HIS A 54 -2.68 -5.16 -2.98
N ALA A 55 -2.97 -5.35 -4.27
CA ALA A 55 -2.15 -4.82 -5.35
C ALA A 55 -2.00 -3.29 -5.24
N ALA A 56 -3.11 -2.56 -5.08
CA ALA A 56 -3.10 -1.11 -4.91
C ALA A 56 -2.32 -0.68 -3.66
N ARG A 57 -2.55 -1.35 -2.53
CA ARG A 57 -1.80 -1.12 -1.29
C ARG A 57 -0.31 -1.40 -1.47
N ALA A 58 0.06 -2.41 -2.25
CA ALA A 58 1.45 -2.77 -2.46
C ALA A 58 2.21 -1.66 -3.20
N LEU A 59 1.56 -1.10 -4.20
CA LEU A 59 2.07 0.01 -4.99
C LEU A 59 2.24 1.27 -4.14
N ILE A 60 1.24 1.59 -3.31
CA ILE A 60 1.30 2.74 -2.39
C ILE A 60 2.45 2.57 -1.38
N LEU A 61 2.58 1.39 -0.76
CA LEU A 61 3.64 1.14 0.22
C LEU A 61 5.03 1.25 -0.39
N ARG A 62 5.24 0.68 -1.58
CA ARG A 62 6.50 0.84 -2.33
C ARG A 62 6.79 2.30 -2.63
N TYR A 63 5.78 3.06 -3.05
CA TYR A 63 5.92 4.49 -3.34
C TYR A 63 6.33 5.28 -2.08
N ILE A 64 5.60 5.11 -0.97
CA ILE A 64 5.90 5.78 0.29
C ILE A 64 7.30 5.41 0.80
N PHE A 65 7.67 4.13 0.78
CA PHE A 65 9.00 3.68 1.21
C PHE A 65 10.13 4.29 0.36
N THR A 66 9.89 4.51 -0.93
CA THR A 66 10.90 5.12 -1.82
C THR A 66 11.13 6.61 -1.51
N ILE A 67 10.09 7.32 -1.05
CA ILE A 67 10.19 8.77 -0.76
C ILE A 67 10.51 9.07 0.72
N ALA A 68 10.11 8.19 1.64
CA ALA A 68 10.34 8.31 3.07
C ALA A 68 11.59 7.53 3.48
N ILE A 69 12.75 7.93 2.92
CA ILE A 69 14.03 7.22 3.05
C ILE A 69 14.46 7.03 4.52
N GLU A 70 14.03 7.92 5.41
CA GLU A 70 14.33 7.89 6.85
C GLU A 70 13.46 6.89 7.64
N LEU A 71 12.39 6.34 7.03
CA LEU A 71 11.48 5.40 7.68
C LEU A 71 11.77 3.97 7.27
N THR A 72 11.68 3.07 8.23
CA THR A 72 11.69 1.63 7.97
C THR A 72 10.42 1.18 7.25
N PHE A 73 10.46 -0.01 6.65
CA PHE A 73 9.30 -0.60 6.00
C PHE A 73 8.11 -0.72 6.95
N THR A 74 8.37 -1.12 8.21
CA THR A 74 7.34 -1.27 9.25
C THR A 74 6.72 0.08 9.60
N GLU A 75 7.51 1.12 9.79
CA GLU A 75 7.00 2.47 10.07
C GLU A 75 6.16 3.02 8.90
N CYS A 76 6.57 2.76 7.65
CA CYS A 76 5.77 3.11 6.48
C CYS A 76 4.42 2.37 6.47
N LEU A 77 4.42 1.07 6.79
CA LEU A 77 3.20 0.26 6.86
C LEU A 77 2.27 0.71 8.00
N GLU A 78 2.82 1.06 9.16
CA GLU A 78 2.06 1.58 10.30
C GLU A 78 1.44 2.94 9.99
N ALA A 79 2.20 3.85 9.38
CA ALA A 79 1.69 5.14 8.92
C ALA A 79 0.58 4.99 7.86
N LEU A 80 0.74 4.05 6.93
CA LEU A 80 -0.30 3.73 5.94
C LEU A 80 -1.56 3.16 6.58
N THR A 81 -1.40 2.32 7.59
CA THR A 81 -2.52 1.71 8.30
C THR A 81 -3.25 2.72 9.18
N SER A 82 -2.53 3.65 9.83
CA SER A 82 -3.13 4.67 10.70
C SER A 82 -3.91 5.75 9.94
N CYS A 83 -3.59 5.97 8.65
CA CYS A 83 -4.30 6.91 7.78
C CYS A 83 -5.30 6.22 6.83
N ASP A 84 -5.76 4.99 7.13
CA ASP A 84 -6.70 4.23 6.29
C ASP A 84 -6.24 4.12 4.81
N TRP A 85 -4.93 4.06 4.57
CA TRP A 85 -4.30 4.04 3.25
C TRP A 85 -4.57 5.29 2.39
N ASN A 86 -4.94 6.41 3.01
CA ASN A 86 -5.05 7.70 2.33
C ASN A 86 -3.66 8.30 2.07
N VAL A 87 -3.23 8.25 0.81
CA VAL A 87 -1.92 8.74 0.37
C VAL A 87 -1.74 10.24 0.63
N ASP A 88 -2.80 11.04 0.44
CA ASP A 88 -2.71 12.49 0.62
C ASP A 88 -2.43 12.86 2.09
N ASP A 89 -3.07 12.16 3.03
CA ASP A 89 -2.89 12.39 4.47
C ASP A 89 -1.47 12.01 4.93
N ILE A 90 -0.92 10.94 4.35
CA ILE A 90 0.43 10.47 4.67
C ILE A 90 1.47 11.40 4.07
N LEU A 91 1.30 11.81 2.82
CA LEU A 91 2.20 12.78 2.19
C LEU A 91 2.19 14.11 2.96
N HIS A 92 1.03 14.56 3.42
CA HIS A 92 0.93 15.73 4.28
C HIS A 92 1.66 15.55 5.62
N SER A 93 1.53 14.36 6.24
CA SER A 93 2.20 14.02 7.50
C SER A 93 3.72 13.91 7.36
N LEU A 94 4.21 13.35 6.24
CA LEU A 94 5.63 13.23 5.93
C LEU A 94 6.26 14.60 5.59
N GLN A 95 5.50 15.52 4.99
CA GLN A 95 5.95 16.87 4.68
C GLN A 95 5.92 17.80 5.91
N ASN A 96 5.08 17.51 6.91
CA ASN A 96 4.94 18.30 8.13
C ASN A 96 5.12 17.43 9.39
N PRO A 97 6.35 16.96 9.70
CA PRO A 97 6.60 16.09 10.85
C PRO A 97 6.33 16.73 12.23
N ASN A 98 6.00 18.03 12.28
CA ASN A 98 5.73 18.80 13.52
C ASN A 98 4.27 19.30 13.62
N GLY A 99 3.34 18.79 12.80
CA GLY A 99 1.94 19.23 12.78
C GLY A 99 1.02 18.44 13.70
N PHE A 100 1.26 18.47 15.01
CA PHE A 100 0.26 18.16 16.04
C PHE A 100 -0.08 19.43 16.83
#